data_AF-A0A9E5GGW4-F1
#
_entry.id   AF-A0A9E5GGW4-F1
#
_cell.length_a   1.000
_cell.length_b   1.000
_cell.length_c   1.000
_cell.angle_alpha   90.00
_cell.angle_beta   90.00
_cell.angle_gamma   90.00
#
_symmetry.space_group_name_H-M   'P 1'
#
loop_
_entity.id
_entity.type
_entity.pdbx_description
1 polymer ?
#
loop_
_entity_poly.entity_id
_entity_poly.type
_entity_poly.pdbx_seq_one_letter_code
_entity_poly.pdbx_strand_id
1 'polypeptide(L)'
;MVNFSSEIQHVVLLPSEQFVQTLTLSFSLLEAQDQVDVAVKASNGVSTWVLSVPNEGSEMKPTYRVGPLSMGKEVLLSEGEWEMSLLNKDGRTLVHTFTVNVPTVRDEQRPVYDEEQRLLTSMFETQVILFTAKRDVLQTVESVTSLYIEENAAYALVRGKSKQVSYLITL
;
A
#
# COMPACT_ATOMS: atom_id res chain seq x y z
N MET A 1 9.96 -7.96 19.40
CA MET A 1 9.02 -7.11 18.64
C MET A 1 7.71 -7.10 19.39
N VAL A 2 7.11 -5.92 19.60
CA VAL A 2 5.91 -5.81 20.46
C VAL A 2 4.64 -5.74 19.64
N ASN A 3 4.67 -4.92 18.60
CA ASN A 3 3.59 -4.78 17.62
C ASN A 3 4.19 -4.99 16.24
N PHE A 4 3.48 -5.71 15.38
CA PHE A 4 3.82 -5.89 13.97
C PHE A 4 2.53 -5.85 13.16
N SER A 5 2.55 -5.14 12.05
CA SER A 5 1.51 -5.19 11.04
C SER A 5 2.11 -5.12 9.65
N SER A 6 1.40 -5.74 8.70
CA SER A 6 1.72 -5.71 7.28
C SER A 6 0.51 -5.24 6.49
N GLU A 7 0.71 -4.29 5.59
CA GLU A 7 -0.31 -3.76 4.71
C GLU A 7 0.12 -3.98 3.25
N ILE A 8 -0.75 -4.62 2.47
CA ILE A 8 -0.56 -4.81 1.04
C ILE A 8 -1.53 -3.89 0.31
N GLN A 9 -0.98 -3.10 -0.60
CA GLN A 9 -1.77 -2.30 -1.54
C GLN A 9 -1.53 -2.83 -2.95
N HIS A 10 -2.61 -3.16 -3.64
CA HIS A 10 -2.64 -3.50 -5.05
C HIS A 10 -3.35 -2.36 -5.78
N VAL A 11 -2.62 -1.63 -6.63
CA VAL A 11 -3.15 -0.49 -7.39
C VAL A 11 -3.22 -0.86 -8.86
N VAL A 12 -4.42 -0.83 -9.43
CA VAL A 12 -4.67 -1.03 -10.87
C VAL A 12 -4.81 0.34 -11.55
N LEU A 13 -4.10 0.55 -12.66
CA LEU A 13 -4.07 1.78 -13.45
C LEU A 13 -5.02 1.66 -14.64
N LEU A 14 -6.11 2.41 -14.64
CA LEU A 14 -7.10 2.42 -15.73
C LEU A 14 -6.86 3.60 -16.68
N PRO A 15 -7.04 3.41 -18.01
CA PRO A 15 -7.54 2.19 -18.68
C PRO A 15 -6.45 1.17 -19.06
N SER A 16 -5.18 1.44 -18.77
CA SER A 16 -4.05 0.61 -19.22
C SER A 16 -4.01 -0.82 -18.66
N GLU A 17 -4.75 -1.08 -17.58
CA GLU A 17 -4.79 -2.34 -16.81
C GLU A 17 -3.44 -2.74 -16.17
N GLN A 18 -2.44 -1.87 -16.24
CA GLN A 18 -1.17 -2.06 -15.56
C GLN A 18 -1.37 -1.97 -14.05
N PHE A 19 -0.60 -2.74 -13.29
CA PHE A 19 -0.73 -2.73 -11.83
C PHE A 19 0.61 -2.58 -11.12
N VAL A 20 0.54 -2.13 -9.88
CA VAL A 20 1.67 -2.10 -8.93
C VAL A 20 1.19 -2.66 -7.61
N GLN A 21 1.99 -3.56 -7.03
CA GLN A 21 1.81 -4.02 -5.66
C GLN A 21 2.92 -3.48 -4.76
N THR A 22 2.51 -3.07 -3.57
CA THR A 22 3.42 -2.61 -2.52
C THR A 22 3.07 -3.24 -1.18
N LEU A 23 4.10 -3.63 -0.44
CA LEU A 23 4.03 -4.07 0.94
C LEU A 23 4.61 -2.99 1.85
N THR A 24 3.87 -2.59 2.88
CA THR A 24 4.36 -1.76 3.98
C THR A 24 4.34 -2.58 5.25
N LEU A 25 5.42 -2.57 6.01
CA LEU A 25 5.48 -3.17 7.35
C LEU A 25 5.57 -2.06 8.38
N SER A 26 4.88 -2.23 9.50
CA SER A 26 4.99 -1.33 10.64
C SER A 26 5.23 -2.14 11.90
N PHE A 27 6.19 -1.73 12.72
CA PHE A 27 6.49 -2.43 13.96
C PHE A 27 6.98 -1.51 15.07
N SER A 28 6.93 -2.01 16.31
CA SER A 28 7.46 -1.34 17.49
C SER A 28 8.47 -2.21 18.22
N LEU A 29 9.48 -1.55 18.80
CA LEU A 29 10.50 -2.16 19.66
C LEU A 29 10.26 -1.78 21.13
N LEU A 30 10.85 -2.55 22.04
CA LEU A 30 10.80 -2.22 23.48
C LEU A 30 11.70 -1.04 23.82
N GLU A 31 12.86 -0.98 23.17
CA GLU A 31 13.84 0.09 23.33
C GLU A 31 13.87 0.93 22.07
N ALA A 32 13.82 2.25 22.25
CA ALA A 32 13.92 3.18 21.15
C ALA A 32 15.34 3.20 20.60
N GLN A 33 15.44 3.17 19.28
CA GLN A 33 16.65 3.41 18.52
C GLN A 33 16.34 4.48 17.47
N ASP A 34 17.23 5.45 17.28
CA ASP A 34 17.01 6.53 16.30
C ASP A 34 16.72 5.98 14.89
N GLN A 35 17.38 4.88 14.56
CA GLN A 35 17.20 4.12 13.33
C GLN A 35 17.49 2.64 13.58
N VAL A 36 16.93 1.79 12.72
CA VAL A 36 17.21 0.36 12.68
C VAL A 36 17.49 -0.10 11.26
N ASP A 37 18.47 -0.97 11.10
CA ASP A 37 18.75 -1.61 9.82
C ASP A 37 17.89 -2.86 9.68
N VAL A 38 17.15 -2.93 8.57
CA VAL A 38 16.17 -3.98 8.29
C VAL A 38 16.53 -4.67 6.99
N ALA A 39 16.56 -6.00 7.02
CA ALA A 39 16.56 -6.84 5.85
C ALA A 39 15.20 -7.56 5.75
N VAL A 40 14.55 -7.48 4.60
CA VAL A 40 13.30 -8.20 4.32
C VAL A 40 13.54 -9.15 3.16
N LYS A 41 13.30 -10.44 3.38
CA LYS A 41 13.46 -11.50 2.39
C LYS A 41 12.09 -12.06 2.02
N ALA A 42 11.82 -12.07 0.72
CA ALA A 42 10.58 -12.61 0.17
C ALA A 42 10.54 -14.14 0.22
N SER A 43 9.32 -14.69 0.24
CA SER A 43 9.06 -16.13 0.20
C SER A 43 9.64 -16.83 -1.04
N ASN A 44 9.82 -16.10 -2.15
CA ASN A 44 10.43 -16.64 -3.37
C ASN A 44 11.93 -16.96 -3.23
N GLY A 45 12.58 -16.56 -2.13
CA GLY A 45 14.00 -16.80 -1.87
C GLY A 45 14.96 -15.99 -2.74
N VAL A 46 14.45 -15.11 -3.61
CA VAL A 46 15.21 -14.29 -4.56
C VAL A 46 15.18 -12.82 -4.18
N SER A 47 13.99 -12.27 -3.90
CA SER A 47 13.83 -10.84 -3.65
C SER A 47 14.22 -10.51 -2.21
N THR A 48 15.12 -9.55 -2.05
CA THR A 48 15.56 -9.05 -0.74
C THR A 48 15.68 -7.53 -0.78
N TRP A 49 15.20 -6.86 0.26
CA TRP A 49 15.36 -5.43 0.47
C TRP A 49 16.18 -5.20 1.73
N VAL A 50 17.10 -4.24 1.70
CA VAL A 50 17.91 -3.82 2.85
C VAL A 50 17.80 -2.31 2.97
N LEU A 51 17.44 -1.82 4.15
CA LEU A 51 17.05 -0.43 4.36
C LEU A 51 17.21 -0.03 5.83
N SER A 52 17.66 1.20 6.04
CA SER A 52 17.70 1.83 7.37
C SER A 52 16.43 2.64 7.55
N VAL A 53 15.65 2.33 8.59
CA VAL A 53 14.38 3.02 8.87
C VAL A 53 14.49 3.83 10.15
N PRO A 54 14.15 5.14 10.11
CA PRO A 54 14.17 5.98 11.30
C PRO A 54 13.01 5.63 12.23
N ASN A 55 13.14 5.99 13.51
CA ASN A 55 12.02 5.99 14.43
C ASN A 55 11.07 7.14 14.10
N GLU A 56 9.82 6.80 13.77
CA GLU A 56 8.72 7.75 13.54
C GLU A 56 7.86 7.97 14.80
N GLY A 57 8.10 7.18 15.86
CA GLY A 57 7.41 7.26 17.13
C GLY A 57 8.13 8.10 18.19
N SER A 58 7.69 7.98 19.44
CA SER A 58 8.36 8.61 20.59
C SER A 58 9.36 7.65 21.23
N GLU A 59 10.23 8.15 22.12
CA GLU A 59 11.14 7.30 22.89
C GLU A 59 10.41 6.24 23.73
N MET A 60 9.22 6.56 24.24
CA MET A 60 8.40 5.63 25.03
C MET A 60 7.59 4.66 24.15
N LYS A 61 7.40 4.97 22.87
CA LYS A 61 6.63 4.17 21.90
C LYS A 61 7.31 4.24 20.53
N PRO A 62 8.50 3.64 20.39
CA PRO A 62 9.24 3.70 19.14
C PRO A 62 8.48 2.90 18.08
N THR A 63 8.36 3.49 16.89
CA THR A 63 7.60 2.91 15.78
C THR A 63 8.42 3.09 14.51
N TYR A 64 8.48 2.03 13.72
CA TYR A 64 9.26 1.97 12.49
C TYR A 64 8.38 1.51 11.34
N ARG A 65 8.62 2.08 10.18
CA ARG A 65 7.89 1.77 8.95
C ARG A 65 8.86 1.35 7.85
N VAL A 66 8.65 0.17 7.29
CA VAL A 66 9.44 -0.41 6.20
C VAL A 66 8.60 -0.40 4.93
N GLY A 67 9.18 0.11 3.84
CA GLY A 67 8.55 0.15 2.53
C GLY A 67 8.08 1.56 2.12
N PRO A 68 7.33 1.67 1.01
CA PRO A 68 6.72 0.56 0.27
C PRO A 68 7.73 -0.35 -0.44
N LEU A 69 7.63 -1.66 -0.22
CA LEU A 69 8.42 -2.68 -0.92
C LEU A 69 7.65 -3.18 -2.14
N SER A 70 8.29 -3.23 -3.29
CA SER A 70 7.67 -3.69 -4.54
C SER A 70 8.62 -4.59 -5.32
N MET A 71 8.07 -5.57 -6.04
CA MET A 71 8.81 -6.38 -7.02
C MET A 71 8.86 -5.72 -8.40
N GLY A 72 8.28 -4.53 -8.54
CA GLY A 72 8.20 -3.80 -9.80
C GLY A 72 6.76 -3.72 -10.33
N LYS A 73 6.62 -2.98 -11.42
CA LYS A 73 5.38 -2.85 -12.16
C LYS A 73 5.03 -4.20 -12.80
N GLU A 74 3.75 -4.58 -12.76
CA GLU A 74 3.24 -5.83 -13.35
C GLU A 74 3.85 -7.12 -12.76
N VAL A 75 4.50 -7.03 -11.59
CA VAL A 75 5.03 -8.19 -10.87
C VAL A 75 4.32 -8.31 -9.53
N LEU A 76 3.68 -9.46 -9.29
CA LEU A 76 3.01 -9.74 -8.03
C LEU A 76 4.03 -9.97 -6.91
N LEU A 77 3.67 -9.57 -5.68
CA LEU A 77 4.37 -10.02 -4.49
C LEU A 77 4.25 -11.54 -4.37
N SER A 78 5.32 -12.22 -3.95
CA SER A 78 5.27 -13.66 -3.73
C SER A 78 4.45 -13.98 -2.48
N GLU A 79 3.46 -14.87 -2.60
CA GLU A 79 2.68 -15.33 -1.45
C GLU A 79 3.49 -16.27 -0.55
N GLY A 80 3.11 -16.38 0.71
CA GLY A 80 3.71 -17.30 1.68
C GLY A 80 4.49 -16.60 2.78
N GLU A 81 5.38 -17.34 3.43
CA GLU A 81 6.16 -16.86 4.58
C GLU A 81 7.34 -16.00 4.15
N TRP A 82 7.39 -14.77 4.66
CA TRP A 82 8.46 -13.80 4.48
C TRP A 82 9.23 -13.67 5.78
N GLU A 83 10.49 -13.23 5.68
CA GLU A 83 11.35 -13.01 6.83
C GLU A 83 11.78 -11.55 6.90
N MET A 84 11.71 -10.97 8.10
CA MET A 84 12.28 -9.68 8.42
C MET A 84 13.35 -9.85 9.50
N SER A 85 14.54 -9.37 9.22
CA SER A 85 15.68 -9.37 10.12
C SER A 85 16.05 -7.94 10.50
N LEU A 86 16.20 -7.67 11.79
CA LEU A 86 16.60 -6.38 12.33
C LEU A 86 18.00 -6.50 12.93
N LEU A 87 18.94 -5.68 12.47
CA LEU A 87 20.27 -5.62 13.04
C LEU A 87 20.31 -4.50 14.10
N ASN A 88 20.58 -4.87 15.35
CA ASN A 88 20.76 -3.88 16.41
C ASN A 88 22.22 -3.38 16.48
N LYS A 89 22.44 -2.28 17.21
CA LYS A 89 23.78 -1.68 17.40
C LYS A 89 24.80 -2.62 18.06
N ASP A 90 24.35 -3.65 18.78
CA ASP A 90 25.19 -4.65 19.44
C ASP A 90 25.53 -5.85 18.55
N GLY A 91 25.13 -5.84 17.27
CA GLY A 91 25.36 -6.93 16.32
C GLY A 91 24.45 -8.14 16.50
N ARG A 92 23.44 -8.07 17.36
CA ARG A 92 22.38 -9.09 17.50
C ARG A 92 21.32 -8.88 16.43
N THR A 93 20.93 -9.97 15.79
CA THR A 93 19.85 -9.97 14.80
C THR A 93 18.56 -10.47 15.44
N LEU A 94 17.50 -9.68 15.36
CA LEU A 94 16.14 -10.13 15.68
C LEU A 94 15.45 -10.55 14.38
N VAL A 95 15.02 -11.80 14.30
CA VAL A 95 14.32 -12.35 13.14
C VAL A 95 12.82 -12.46 13.44
N HIS A 96 11.99 -12.09 12.49
CA HIS A 96 10.53 -12.20 12.55
C HIS A 96 9.99 -12.73 11.22
N THR A 97 9.16 -13.77 11.27
CA THR A 97 8.48 -14.29 10.08
C THR A 97 7.03 -13.83 10.05
N PHE A 98 6.51 -13.57 8.85
CA PHE A 98 5.14 -13.15 8.64
C PHE A 98 4.60 -13.65 7.30
N THR A 99 3.29 -13.82 7.20
CA THR A 99 2.66 -14.34 5.97
C THR A 99 2.17 -13.20 5.08
N VAL A 100 2.57 -13.23 3.81
CA VAL A 100 2.03 -12.36 2.74
C VAL A 100 0.95 -13.12 1.97
N ASN A 101 -0.26 -12.57 1.97
CA ASN A 101 -1.40 -13.05 1.18
C ASN A 101 -1.79 -11.96 0.19
N VAL A 102 -1.68 -12.22 -1.10
CA VAL A 102 -1.98 -11.22 -2.12
C VAL A 102 -3.50 -11.07 -2.24
N PRO A 103 -4.04 -9.83 -2.27
CA PRO A 103 -5.47 -9.64 -2.45
C PRO A 103 -5.90 -10.12 -3.84
N THR A 104 -7.00 -10.86 -3.90
CA THR A 104 -7.62 -11.25 -5.16
C THR A 104 -8.31 -10.03 -5.79
N VAL A 105 -7.92 -9.67 -7.01
CA VAL A 105 -8.63 -8.67 -7.83
C VAL A 105 -9.78 -9.37 -8.54
N ARG A 106 -10.99 -8.83 -8.40
CA ARG A 106 -12.19 -9.35 -9.07
C ARG A 106 -12.71 -8.28 -10.03
N ASP A 107 -12.84 -8.63 -11.31
CA ASP A 107 -13.30 -7.69 -12.36
C ASP A 107 -14.69 -7.12 -12.07
N GLU A 108 -15.55 -7.90 -11.40
CA GLU A 108 -16.89 -7.50 -10.95
C GLU A 108 -16.88 -6.33 -9.95
N GLN A 109 -15.70 -6.02 -9.37
CA GLN A 109 -15.49 -4.93 -8.42
C GLN A 109 -14.76 -3.73 -9.04
N ARG A 110 -14.67 -3.66 -10.37
CA ARG A 110 -14.01 -2.56 -11.07
C ARG A 110 -14.93 -1.33 -11.15
N PRO A 111 -14.46 -0.15 -10.72
CA PRO A 111 -15.19 1.08 -10.95
C PRO A 111 -15.18 1.47 -12.44
N VAL A 112 -16.26 2.08 -12.90
CA VAL A 112 -16.44 2.53 -14.29
C VAL A 112 -16.60 4.04 -14.31
N TYR A 113 -15.82 4.70 -15.15
CA TYR A 113 -15.96 6.13 -15.42
C TYR A 113 -16.58 6.34 -16.80
N ASP A 114 -17.72 7.01 -16.84
CA ASP A 114 -18.37 7.49 -18.07
C ASP A 114 -17.93 8.93 -18.31
N GLU A 115 -17.14 9.15 -19.37
CA GLU A 115 -16.60 10.47 -19.73
C GLU A 115 -17.69 11.44 -20.23
N GLU A 116 -18.71 10.93 -20.94
CA GLU A 116 -19.80 11.75 -21.48
C GLU A 116 -20.69 12.29 -20.36
N GLN A 117 -20.98 11.44 -19.36
CA GLN A 117 -21.78 11.81 -18.19
C GLN A 117 -20.94 12.38 -17.04
N ARG A 118 -19.61 12.29 -17.14
CA ARG A 118 -18.64 12.56 -16.06
C ARG A 118 -19.02 11.89 -14.75
N LEU A 119 -19.46 10.65 -14.85
CA LEU A 119 -19.99 9.89 -13.73
C LEU A 119 -19.08 8.69 -13.43
N LEU A 120 -18.51 8.69 -12.24
CA LEU A 120 -17.81 7.53 -11.69
C LEU A 120 -18.81 6.65 -10.95
N THR A 121 -18.83 5.36 -11.25
CA THR A 121 -19.71 4.37 -10.63
C THR A 121 -18.92 3.17 -10.09
N SER A 122 -19.39 2.62 -8.97
CA SER A 122 -18.85 1.44 -8.31
C SER A 122 -19.99 0.57 -7.77
N MET A 123 -19.84 -0.75 -7.85
CA MET A 123 -20.83 -1.73 -7.38
C MET A 123 -20.88 -1.86 -5.85
N PHE A 124 -19.98 -1.21 -5.12
CA PHE A 124 -19.90 -1.22 -3.66
C PHE A 124 -19.50 0.16 -3.14
N GLU A 125 -19.80 0.41 -1.86
CA GLU A 125 -19.38 1.62 -1.17
C GLU A 125 -17.85 1.74 -1.18
N THR A 126 -17.38 2.85 -1.73
CA THR A 126 -15.97 3.16 -1.91
C THR A 126 -15.62 4.51 -1.32
N GLN A 127 -14.36 4.66 -0.96
CA GLN A 127 -13.74 5.97 -0.82
C GLN A 127 -13.19 6.39 -2.18
N VAL A 128 -13.51 7.60 -2.61
CA VAL A 128 -12.96 8.21 -3.83
C VAL A 128 -12.13 9.43 -3.42
N ILE A 129 -10.89 9.49 -3.93
CA ILE A 129 -10.00 10.63 -3.76
C ILE A 129 -9.73 11.20 -5.15
N LEU A 130 -10.11 12.46 -5.37
CA LEU A 130 -9.89 13.17 -6.63
C LEU A 130 -8.62 13.98 -6.57
N PHE A 131 -7.87 13.99 -7.68
CA PHE A 131 -6.61 14.71 -7.81
C PHE A 131 -6.58 15.62 -9.03
N THR A 132 -5.86 16.72 -8.93
CA THR A 132 -5.49 17.55 -10.08
C THR A 132 -4.46 16.84 -10.97
N ALA A 133 -4.21 17.38 -12.16
CA ALA A 133 -3.10 16.94 -13.02
C ALA A 133 -1.72 17.03 -12.34
N LYS A 134 -1.57 17.91 -11.33
CA LYS A 134 -0.36 18.06 -10.52
C LYS A 134 -0.29 17.10 -9.33
N ARG A 135 -1.28 16.21 -9.18
CA ARG A 135 -1.44 15.25 -8.07
C ARG A 135 -1.77 15.87 -6.70
N ASP A 136 -2.28 17.10 -6.70
CA ASP A 136 -2.84 17.70 -5.49
C ASP A 136 -4.22 17.11 -5.22
N VAL A 137 -4.53 16.82 -3.96
CA VAL A 137 -5.87 16.33 -3.56
C VAL A 137 -6.88 17.45 -3.72
N LEU A 138 -7.93 17.22 -4.52
CA LEU A 138 -9.07 18.12 -4.68
C LEU A 138 -10.15 17.83 -3.65
N GLN A 139 -10.51 16.55 -3.53
CA GLN A 139 -11.64 16.11 -2.71
C GLN A 139 -11.43 14.67 -2.26
N THR A 140 -11.88 14.37 -1.06
CA THR A 140 -12.07 13.00 -0.57
C THR A 140 -13.54 12.80 -0.27
N VAL A 141 -14.15 11.79 -0.89
CA VAL A 141 -15.55 11.42 -0.69
C VAL A 141 -15.58 10.00 -0.13
N GLU A 142 -16.26 9.82 1.00
CA GLU A 142 -16.34 8.55 1.71
C GLU A 142 -17.67 7.85 1.43
N SER A 143 -17.64 6.52 1.38
CA SER A 143 -18.83 5.65 1.30
C SER A 143 -19.79 5.99 0.15
N VAL A 144 -19.27 6.13 -1.07
CA VAL A 144 -20.07 6.37 -2.28
C VAL A 144 -20.03 5.21 -3.26
N THR A 145 -21.14 5.02 -3.98
CA THR A 145 -21.27 4.10 -5.12
C THR A 145 -21.33 4.85 -6.46
N SER A 146 -21.61 6.15 -6.43
CA SER A 146 -21.57 7.02 -7.60
C SER A 146 -21.10 8.42 -7.22
N LEU A 147 -20.34 9.06 -8.10
CA LEU A 147 -19.81 10.40 -7.90
C LEU A 147 -19.70 11.13 -9.25
N TYR A 148 -20.30 12.32 -9.34
CA TYR A 148 -20.04 13.22 -10.46
C TYR A 148 -18.67 13.87 -10.30
N ILE A 149 -17.91 13.88 -11.38
CA ILE A 149 -16.53 14.33 -11.41
C ILE A 149 -16.44 15.76 -11.94
N GLU A 150 -15.79 16.63 -11.18
CA GLU A 150 -15.55 18.03 -11.56
C GLU A 150 -14.51 18.14 -12.70
N GLU A 151 -14.61 19.20 -13.52
CA GLU A 151 -13.73 19.41 -14.70
C GLU A 151 -12.24 19.52 -14.42
N ASN A 152 -11.87 19.88 -13.19
CA ASN A 152 -10.50 20.08 -12.78
C ASN A 152 -9.82 18.79 -12.28
N ALA A 153 -10.57 17.70 -12.13
CA ALA A 153 -10.05 16.41 -11.69
C ALA A 153 -9.42 15.67 -12.88
N ALA A 154 -8.16 15.29 -12.74
CA ALA A 154 -7.43 14.52 -13.74
C ALA A 154 -7.27 13.04 -13.35
N TYR A 155 -7.35 12.73 -12.06
CA TYR A 155 -7.28 11.35 -11.57
C TYR A 155 -8.27 11.10 -10.45
N ALA A 156 -8.79 9.87 -10.38
CA ALA A 156 -9.56 9.36 -9.25
C ALA A 156 -8.90 8.10 -8.68
N LEU A 157 -8.59 8.10 -7.38
CA LEU A 157 -8.22 6.89 -6.65
C LEU A 157 -9.45 6.35 -5.94
N VAL A 158 -9.90 5.18 -6.36
CA VAL A 158 -11.08 4.48 -5.82
C VAL A 158 -10.60 3.34 -4.92
N ARG A 159 -11.03 3.35 -3.65
CA ARG A 159 -10.65 2.35 -2.64
C ARG A 159 -11.88 1.67 -2.07
N GLY A 160 -11.86 0.34 -2.03
CA GLY A 160 -12.87 -0.44 -1.31
C GLY A 160 -12.68 -0.43 0.21
N LYS A 161 -13.64 -0.98 0.94
CA LYS A 161 -13.62 -1.05 2.42
C LYS A 161 -12.37 -1.73 3.00
N SER A 162 -11.84 -2.76 2.34
CA SER A 162 -10.62 -3.43 2.79
C SER A 162 -9.35 -2.62 2.50
N LYS A 163 -9.42 -1.59 1.64
CA LYS A 163 -8.31 -0.74 1.17
C LYS A 163 -7.10 -1.46 0.53
N GLN A 164 -7.17 -2.79 0.41
CA GLN A 164 -6.11 -3.62 -0.17
C GLN A 164 -6.04 -3.54 -1.69
N VAL A 165 -7.18 -3.32 -2.36
CA VAL A 165 -7.26 -3.10 -3.80
C VAL A 165 -7.76 -1.68 -4.04
N SER A 166 -7.03 -0.95 -4.88
CA SER A 166 -7.37 0.40 -5.30
C SER A 166 -7.28 0.51 -6.83
N TYR A 167 -8.11 1.37 -7.40
CA TYR A 167 -8.08 1.68 -8.82
C TYR A 167 -7.72 3.15 -9.01
N LEU A 168 -6.66 3.43 -9.75
CA LEU A 168 -6.32 4.77 -10.18
C LEU A 168 -6.82 4.97 -11.60
N ILE A 169 -7.78 5.86 -11.76
CA ILE A 169 -8.46 6.15 -13.02
C ILE A 169 -7.92 7.48 -13.54
N THR A 170 -7.52 7.51 -14.80
CA THR A 170 -7.29 8.77 -15.53
C THR A 170 -8.65 9.26 -16.05
N LEU A 171 -9.00 10.49 -15.71
CA LEU A 171 -10.30 11.12 -16.01
C LEU A 171 -10.22 12.00 -17.25
#